data_AF-A0A382UGW6-F1
#
_entry.id   AF-A0A382UGW6-F1
#
_cell.length_a   1.000
_cell.length_b   1.000
_cell.length_c   1.000
_cell.angle_alpha   90.00
_cell.angle_beta   90.00
_cell.angle_gamma   90.00
#
_symmetry.space_group_name_H-M   'P 1'
#
loop_
_entity.id
_entity.type
_entity.pdbx_description
1 polymer ?
#
loop_
_entity_poly.entity_id
_entity_poly.type
_entity_poly.pdbx_seq_one_letter_code
_entity_poly.pdbx_strand_id
1 'polypeptide(L)'
;MSNLLTASDWTFPVPIRYGPGRLSEIGAACKQLNITNPLIVTDRGSRDLPFINLVIAACDSEALGNGIFSHVSPNPTDEEITQGKTVFNQG
;
A
#
# COMPACT_ATOMS: atom_id res chain seq x y z
N MET A 1 -22.77 -21.55 -8.25
CA MET A 1 -21.31 -21.44 -8.03
C MET A 1 -21.04 -20.06 -7.49
N SER A 2 -20.39 -19.95 -6.32
CA SER A 2 -19.93 -18.67 -5.80
C SER A 2 -18.93 -18.07 -6.80
N ASN A 3 -19.21 -16.85 -7.26
CA ASN A 3 -18.31 -16.14 -8.15
C ASN A 3 -17.09 -15.69 -7.32
N LEU A 4 -15.95 -16.35 -7.55
CA LEU A 4 -14.69 -16.07 -6.85
C LEU A 4 -14.22 -14.62 -7.01
N LEU A 5 -14.74 -13.82 -7.95
CA LEU A 5 -14.33 -12.43 -8.15
C LEU A 5 -15.21 -11.43 -7.37
N THR A 6 -16.15 -11.91 -6.56
CA THR A 6 -17.04 -11.03 -5.81
C THR A 6 -16.28 -10.27 -4.73
N ALA A 7 -16.41 -8.94 -4.73
CA ALA A 7 -15.83 -8.09 -3.70
C ALA A 7 -16.30 -8.57 -2.31
N SER A 8 -15.34 -8.84 -1.42
CA SER A 8 -15.61 -9.47 -0.13
C SER A 8 -14.69 -8.89 0.94
N ASP A 9 -15.25 -8.65 2.12
CA ASP A 9 -14.50 -8.31 3.32
C ASP A 9 -14.35 -9.55 4.21
N TRP A 10 -13.11 -9.94 4.50
CA TRP A 10 -12.80 -10.98 5.47
C TRP A 10 -12.31 -10.29 6.74
N THR A 11 -12.99 -10.48 7.87
CA THR A 11 -12.77 -9.67 9.07
C THR A 11 -11.90 -10.33 10.14
N PHE A 12 -11.51 -11.60 9.96
CA PHE A 12 -10.73 -12.37 10.94
C PHE A 12 -9.73 -13.32 10.26
N PRO A 13 -8.51 -13.51 10.81
CA PRO A 13 -7.94 -12.83 11.99
C PRO A 13 -7.36 -11.44 11.68
N VAL A 14 -7.09 -11.16 10.41
CA VAL A 14 -6.64 -9.85 9.91
C VAL A 14 -7.64 -9.40 8.85
N PRO A 15 -8.13 -8.16 8.88
CA PRO A 15 -9.03 -7.66 7.85
C PRO A 15 -8.40 -7.72 6.44
N ILE A 16 -9.06 -8.41 5.51
CA ILE A 16 -8.67 -8.48 4.10
C ILE A 16 -9.82 -8.00 3.23
N ARG A 17 -9.54 -7.06 2.33
CA ARG A 17 -10.47 -6.62 1.29
C ARG A 17 -10.07 -7.28 -0.01
N TYR A 18 -10.95 -8.10 -0.57
CA TYR A 18 -10.65 -8.95 -1.73
C TYR A 18 -11.60 -8.69 -2.89
N GLY A 19 -11.10 -8.82 -4.12
CA GLY A 19 -11.84 -8.68 -5.37
C GLY A 19 -11.26 -7.64 -6.33
N PRO A 20 -11.65 -7.65 -7.61
CA PRO A 20 -11.24 -6.63 -8.58
C PRO A 20 -11.65 -5.22 -8.15
N GLY A 21 -10.80 -4.22 -8.44
CA GLY A 21 -11.06 -2.80 -8.14
C GLY A 21 -10.72 -2.36 -6.71
N ARG A 22 -10.63 -3.29 -5.76
CA ARG A 22 -10.41 -3.01 -4.33
C ARG A 22 -9.15 -2.20 -4.00
N LEU A 23 -8.14 -2.23 -4.87
CA LEU A 23 -6.90 -1.46 -4.71
C LEU A 23 -7.15 0.05 -4.64
N SER A 24 -8.17 0.57 -5.34
CA SER A 24 -8.49 2.00 -5.33
C SER A 24 -8.99 2.49 -3.97
N GLU A 25 -9.24 1.59 -3.02
CA GLU A 25 -9.83 1.91 -1.72
C GLU A 25 -8.77 2.02 -0.62
N ILE A 26 -7.48 1.95 -0.98
CA ILE A 26 -6.37 2.16 -0.06
C ILE A 26 -6.43 3.54 0.59
N GLY A 27 -6.69 4.61 -0.18
CA GLY A 27 -6.78 5.97 0.38
C GLY A 27 -7.87 6.07 1.46
N ALA A 28 -9.06 5.56 1.17
CA ALA A 28 -10.17 5.53 2.13
C ALA A 28 -9.83 4.66 3.35
N ALA A 29 -9.11 3.54 3.17
CA ALA A 29 -8.60 2.70 4.25
C ALA A 29 -7.66 3.48 5.18
N CYS A 30 -6.70 4.21 4.60
CA CYS A 30 -5.76 5.05 5.34
C CYS A 30 -6.50 6.07 6.21
N LYS A 31 -7.48 6.79 5.65
CA LYS A 31 -8.30 7.75 6.42
C LYS A 31 -9.07 7.10 7.57
N GLN A 32 -9.69 5.95 7.32
CA GLN A 32 -10.41 5.21 8.37
C GLN A 32 -9.49 4.80 9.54
N LEU A 33 -8.20 4.61 9.26
CA LEU A 33 -7.16 4.28 10.24
C LEU A 33 -6.41 5.51 10.79
N ASN A 34 -6.84 6.73 10.44
CA ASN A 34 -6.18 8.00 10.79
C ASN A 34 -4.72 8.11 10.25
N ILE A 35 -4.42 7.46 9.13
CA ILE A 35 -3.15 7.59 8.42
C ILE A 35 -3.24 8.76 7.44
N THR A 36 -2.38 9.77 7.61
CA THR A 36 -2.37 11.00 6.80
C THR A 36 -1.25 11.07 5.77
N ASN A 37 -0.17 10.32 5.97
CA ASN A 37 1.01 10.29 5.10
C ASN A 37 1.58 8.86 4.96
N PRO A 38 0.88 7.93 4.27
CA PRO A 38 1.37 6.58 4.07
C PRO A 38 2.70 6.51 3.29
N LEU A 39 3.61 5.65 3.75
CA LEU A 39 4.79 5.24 2.99
C LEU A 39 4.50 3.96 2.20
N ILE A 40 4.52 4.04 0.88
CA ILE A 40 4.42 2.88 -0.02
C ILE A 40 5.79 2.19 -0.04
N VAL A 41 5.85 0.95 0.44
CA VAL A 41 7.08 0.14 0.47
C VAL A 41 7.00 -0.95 -0.60
N THR A 42 7.98 -1.02 -1.49
CA THR A 42 8.01 -1.98 -2.60
C THR A 42 9.45 -2.33 -3.02
N ASP A 43 9.61 -3.24 -3.98
CA ASP A 43 10.89 -3.58 -4.59
C ASP A 43 11.17 -2.72 -5.85
N ARG A 44 12.41 -2.75 -6.33
CA ARG A 44 12.83 -1.96 -7.51
C ARG A 44 12.11 -2.37 -8.80
N GLY A 45 11.82 -3.66 -8.97
CA GLY A 45 11.16 -4.18 -10.16
C GLY A 45 9.67 -3.82 -10.20
N SER A 46 9.05 -3.68 -9.03
CA SER A 46 7.64 -3.31 -8.91
C SER A 46 7.38 -1.81 -8.97
N ARG A 47 8.37 -0.96 -8.63
CA ARG A 47 8.24 0.50 -8.51
C ARG A 47 7.48 1.14 -9.69
N ASP A 48 7.84 0.77 -10.91
CA ASP A 48 7.33 1.41 -12.12
C ASP A 48 6.12 0.68 -12.73
N LEU A 49 5.60 -0.35 -12.04
CA LEU A 49 4.42 -1.08 -12.50
C LEU A 49 3.13 -0.26 -12.28
N PRO A 50 2.11 -0.39 -13.15
CA PRO A 50 0.92 0.45 -13.12
C PRO A 50 0.17 0.45 -11.78
N PHE A 51 0.22 -0.66 -11.02
CA PHE A 51 -0.49 -0.74 -9.75
C PHE A 51 0.10 0.17 -8.67
N ILE A 52 1.40 0.50 -8.72
CA ILE A 52 1.99 1.46 -7.78
C ILE A 52 1.42 2.86 -8.02
N ASN A 53 1.28 3.26 -9.29
CA ASN A 53 0.63 4.53 -9.64
C ASN A 53 -0.84 4.57 -9.23
N LEU A 54 -1.55 3.43 -9.26
CA LEU A 54 -2.91 3.34 -8.74
C LEU A 54 -2.97 3.56 -7.22
N VAL A 55 -1.99 3.06 -6.45
CA VAL A 55 -1.91 3.32 -5.00
C VAL A 55 -1.66 4.80 -4.73
N ILE A 56 -0.71 5.42 -5.43
CA ILE A 56 -0.42 6.85 -5.31
C ILE A 56 -1.68 7.67 -5.61
N ALA A 57 -2.33 7.42 -6.75
CA ALA A 57 -3.54 8.12 -7.15
C ALA A 57 -4.71 7.91 -6.15
N ALA A 58 -4.84 6.72 -5.57
CA ALA A 58 -5.84 6.45 -4.54
C ALA A 58 -5.59 7.28 -3.27
N CYS A 59 -4.34 7.42 -2.84
CA CYS A 59 -3.98 8.31 -1.72
C CYS A 59 -4.26 9.78 -2.06
N ASP A 60 -3.85 10.25 -3.25
CA ASP A 60 -4.04 11.62 -3.70
C ASP A 60 -5.54 11.99 -3.78
N SER A 61 -6.39 11.07 -4.24
CA SER A 61 -7.84 11.27 -4.34
C SER A 61 -8.53 11.53 -3.00
N GLU A 62 -7.89 11.11 -1.91
CA GLU A 62 -8.34 11.29 -0.53
C GLU A 62 -7.60 12.43 0.19
N ALA A 63 -6.82 13.23 -0.56
CA ALA A 63 -5.99 14.33 -0.07
C ALA A 63 -4.97 13.90 1.00
N LEU A 64 -4.44 12.68 0.87
CA LEU A 64 -3.36 12.18 1.72
C LEU A 64 -2.00 12.57 1.12
N GLY A 65 -1.04 12.89 1.99
CA GLY A 65 0.37 12.84 1.58
C GLY A 65 0.74 11.41 1.20
N ASN A 66 1.86 11.21 0.52
CA ASN A 66 2.42 9.87 0.37
C ASN A 66 3.92 9.95 0.07
N GLY A 67 4.62 8.88 0.44
CA GLY A 67 6.01 8.64 0.05
C GLY A 67 6.16 7.26 -0.58
N ILE A 68 7.29 7.01 -1.24
CA ILE A 68 7.64 5.69 -1.75
C ILE A 68 9.08 5.31 -1.38
N PHE A 69 9.25 4.10 -0.85
CA PHE A 69 10.54 3.46 -0.65
C PHE A 69 10.58 2.15 -1.46
N SER A 70 11.43 2.10 -2.47
CA SER A 70 11.47 0.99 -3.45
C SER A 70 12.77 0.19 -3.42
N HIS A 71 13.54 0.26 -2.34
CA HIS A 71 14.86 -0.39 -2.24
C HIS A 71 14.83 -1.69 -1.42
N VAL A 72 13.69 -2.37 -1.40
CA VAL A 72 13.54 -3.67 -0.73
C VAL A 72 13.98 -4.79 -1.65
N SER A 73 14.94 -5.61 -1.21
CA SER A 73 15.35 -6.82 -1.92
C SER A 73 14.43 -8.01 -1.60
N PRO A 74 14.38 -9.08 -2.43
CA PRO A 74 13.54 -10.26 -2.17
C PRO A 74 13.77 -10.90 -0.80
N ASN A 75 15.01 -10.83 -0.29
CA ASN A 75 15.38 -11.18 1.08
C ASN A 75 15.97 -9.91 1.72
N PRO A 76 15.15 -9.08 2.40
CA PRO A 76 15.58 -7.78 2.89
C PRO A 76 16.71 -7.87 3.91
N THR A 77 17.60 -6.87 3.92
CA THR A 77 18.68 -6.75 4.91
C THR A 77 18.36 -5.69 5.97
N ASP A 78 19.02 -5.75 7.13
CA ASP A 78 18.87 -4.75 8.18
C ASP A 78 19.19 -3.32 7.71
N GLU A 79 20.11 -3.19 6.75
CA GLU A 79 20.45 -1.90 6.14
C GLU A 79 19.28 -1.33 5.34
N GLU A 80 18.62 -2.15 4.52
CA GLU A 80 17.43 -1.74 3.74
C GLU A 80 16.27 -1.36 4.68
N ILE A 81 16.09 -2.10 5.77
CA ILE A 81 15.09 -1.76 6.80
C ILE A 81 15.44 -0.43 7.48
N THR A 82 16.71 -0.20 7.79
CA THR A 82 17.16 1.07 8.39
C THR A 82 16.93 2.25 7.46
N GLN A 83 17.21 2.09 6.16
CA GLN A 83 16.94 3.11 5.15
C GLN A 83 15.43 3.38 5.01
N GLY A 84 14.61 2.33 4.93
CA GLY A 84 13.16 2.46 4.87
C GLY A 84 12.58 3.17 6.11
N LYS A 85 13.09 2.84 7.31
CA LYS A 85 12.72 3.53 8.56
C LYS A 85 13.10 5.01 8.53
N THR A 86 14.27 5.36 8.00
CA THR A 86 14.68 6.76 7.86
C THR A 86 13.72 7.53 6.96
N VAL A 87 13.33 6.95 5.82
CA VAL A 87 12.33 7.56 4.92
C VAL A 87 10.97 7.70 5.61
N PHE A 88 10.53 6.68 6.34
CA PHE A 88 9.28 6.73 7.12
C PHE A 88 9.31 7.87 8.15
N ASN A 89 10.41 8.06 8.87
CA ASN A 89 10.51 9.11 9.89
C ASN A 89 10.65 10.54 9.31
N GLN A 90 10.92 10.68 8.01
CA GLN A 90 11.01 11.97 7.33
C GLN A 90 9.64 12.48 6.84
N GLY A 91 8.57 11.69 7.02
CA GLY A 91 7.21 11.98 6.53
C GLY A 91 6.12 11.69 7.55
#